data_AF-X0Z6F7-F1
#
_entry.id   AF-X0Z6F7-F1
#
_cell.length_a   1.000
_cell.length_b   1.000
_cell.length_c   1.000
_cell.angle_alpha   90.00
_cell.angle_beta   90.00
_cell.angle_gamma   90.00
#
_symmetry.space_group_name_H-M   'P 1'
#
loop_
_entity.id
_entity.type
_entity.pdbx_description
1 polymer ?
#
loop_
_entity_poly.entity_id
_entity_poly.type
_entity_poly.pdbx_seq_one_letter_code
_entity_poly.pdbx_strand_id
1 'polypeptide(L)'
;TFLDGGMRLLGIEPHTGNILIERRLSGITGDSGDAKNTTSSIAVLPDVLSSDGSHIYLRDLIFDLEGTPQDKGEPHLQASAGFLDDSWVHRMYWRFGTKPFGPKRDSKLSYQLVNVSLTGRILSFEESLVYGFGRTFAPGNIGRMWSAGVKYHLFCAGKNEAAKADAMERLPRRGREVTGKPLIDYTWTKDISLQARAMVLARDTLFVAGPPADAHKSMESWEGKKGALLQGVNAA
;
A
#
# COMPACT_ATOMS: atom_id res chain seq x y z
N THR A 1 3.20 20.11 3.29
CA THR A 1 4.54 20.63 2.95
C THR A 1 4.52 21.03 1.49
N PHE A 2 4.83 22.28 1.18
CA PHE A 2 5.02 22.73 -0.20
C PHE A 2 6.49 22.49 -0.57
N LEU A 3 6.74 21.85 -1.70
CA LEU A 3 8.09 21.59 -2.21
C LEU A 3 8.39 22.68 -3.24
N ASP A 4 8.69 23.89 -2.77
CA ASP A 4 8.92 25.12 -3.55
C ASP A 4 10.24 25.09 -4.35
N GLY A 5 10.46 24.00 -5.08
CA GLY A 5 11.70 23.70 -5.80
C GLY A 5 11.77 22.26 -6.33
N GLY A 6 10.81 21.41 -5.94
CA GLY A 6 10.79 19.98 -6.24
C GLY A 6 11.55 19.14 -5.21
N MET A 7 11.87 17.91 -5.59
CA MET A 7 12.69 16.97 -4.82
C MET A 7 13.99 16.66 -5.55
N ARG A 8 14.98 16.15 -4.81
CA ARG A 8 16.17 15.52 -5.38
C ARG A 8 16.18 14.04 -5.03
N LEU A 9 16.37 13.18 -6.02
CA LEU A 9 16.66 11.77 -5.84
C LEU A 9 18.18 11.59 -5.87
N LEU A 10 18.73 11.02 -4.81
CA LEU A 10 20.16 10.76 -4.68
C LEU A 10 20.41 9.26 -4.56
N GLY A 11 21.33 8.74 -5.37
CA GLY A 11 21.94 7.42 -5.19
C GLY A 11 23.29 7.61 -4.52
N ILE A 12 23.49 6.97 -3.36
CA ILE A 12 24.69 7.14 -2.54
C ILE A 12 25.35 5.78 -2.36
N GLU A 13 26.67 5.72 -2.54
CA GLU A 13 27.46 4.55 -2.13
C GLU A 13 27.43 4.42 -0.60
N PRO A 14 26.82 3.37 -0.02
CA PRO A 14 26.52 3.34 1.42
C PRO A 14 27.75 3.41 2.33
N HIS A 15 28.90 2.91 1.87
CA HIS A 15 30.11 2.82 2.67
C HIS A 15 30.93 4.11 2.69
N THR A 16 30.81 4.94 1.66
CA THR A 16 31.66 6.14 1.49
C THR A 16 30.86 7.43 1.58
N GLY A 17 29.55 7.40 1.35
CA GLY A 17 28.73 8.59 1.23
C GLY A 17 28.87 9.30 -0.13
N ASN A 18 29.60 8.72 -1.08
CA ASN A 18 29.76 9.30 -2.41
C ASN A 18 28.42 9.33 -3.15
N ILE A 19 28.10 10.48 -3.76
CA ILE A 19 26.93 10.61 -4.63
C ILE A 19 27.27 9.98 -5.98
N LEU A 20 26.55 8.90 -6.31
CA LEU A 20 26.64 8.21 -7.59
C LEU A 20 25.62 8.78 -8.59
N ILE A 21 24.44 9.15 -8.09
CA ILE A 21 23.30 9.61 -8.89
C ILE A 21 22.70 10.84 -8.24
N GLU A 22 22.39 11.85 -9.05
CA GLU A 22 21.59 12.99 -8.65
C GLU A 22 20.57 13.32 -9.74
N ARG A 23 19.29 13.44 -9.36
CA ARG A 23 18.18 13.82 -10.24
C ARG A 23 17.26 14.81 -9.56
N ARG A 24 16.79 15.81 -10.30
CA ARG A 24 15.77 16.75 -9.83
C ARG A 24 14.39 16.30 -10.31
N LEU A 25 13.47 16.12 -9.37
CA LEU A 25 12.06 15.81 -9.60
C LEU A 25 11.24 17.08 -9.36
N SER A 26 10.82 17.77 -10.43
CA SER A 26 10.03 19.00 -10.31
C SER A 26 8.87 19.02 -11.30
N GLY A 27 7.68 19.44 -10.84
CA GLY A 27 6.50 19.62 -11.69
C GLY A 27 6.43 20.96 -12.43
N ILE A 28 7.38 21.87 -12.22
CA ILE A 28 7.41 23.20 -12.87
C ILE A 28 8.14 23.06 -14.21
N THR A 29 7.38 22.99 -15.30
CA THR A 29 7.90 23.26 -16.64
C THR A 29 8.12 24.78 -16.76
N GLY A 30 9.35 25.25 -16.91
CA GLY A 30 9.58 26.67 -17.16
C GLY A 30 8.98 27.08 -18.49
N ASP A 31 7.98 27.97 -18.48
CA ASP A 31 7.41 28.85 -19.54
C ASP A 31 7.38 28.45 -21.04
N SER A 32 7.78 27.24 -21.42
CA SER A 32 7.83 26.79 -22.80
C SER A 32 6.65 25.86 -23.05
N GLY A 33 5.63 26.40 -23.73
CA GLY A 33 4.32 25.79 -23.96
C GLY A 33 4.31 24.61 -24.93
N ASP A 34 4.96 23.50 -24.58
CA ASP A 34 4.78 22.21 -25.26
C ASP A 34 4.55 21.08 -24.24
N ALA A 35 3.38 21.10 -23.61
CA ALA A 35 2.89 20.00 -22.79
C ALA A 35 2.30 18.89 -23.69
N LYS A 36 3.18 18.15 -24.39
CA LYS A 36 2.83 16.85 -24.98
C LYS A 36 3.56 15.73 -24.24
N ASN A 37 2.85 15.19 -23.25
CA ASN A 37 2.73 13.77 -22.98
C ASN A 37 4.04 12.96 -22.87
N THR A 38 4.84 13.18 -21.82
CA THR A 38 5.72 12.17 -21.21
C THR A 38 5.95 12.59 -19.75
N THR A 39 5.52 11.77 -18.78
CA THR A 39 6.04 11.51 -17.40
C THR A 39 6.93 12.52 -16.62
N SER A 40 7.07 13.77 -17.04
CA SER A 40 8.14 14.69 -16.62
C SER A 40 7.62 15.93 -15.87
N SER A 41 6.39 15.87 -15.35
CA SER A 41 5.76 16.94 -14.59
C SER A 41 5.30 16.46 -13.21
N ILE A 42 6.16 15.73 -12.49
CA ILE A 42 5.74 15.05 -11.28
C ILE A 42 6.26 15.79 -10.03
N ALA A 43 5.39 16.60 -9.44
CA ALA A 43 5.49 16.92 -8.03
C ALA A 43 5.05 15.70 -7.22
N VAL A 44 6.01 15.03 -6.59
CA VAL A 44 5.76 13.91 -5.67
C VAL A 44 6.10 14.33 -4.24
N LEU A 45 5.44 13.72 -3.26
CA LEU A 45 5.80 13.92 -1.84
C LEU A 45 6.94 12.96 -1.46
N PRO A 46 7.88 13.38 -0.59
CA PRO A 46 8.89 12.47 -0.07
C PRO A 46 8.23 11.33 0.69
N ASP A 47 8.82 10.15 0.58
CA ASP A 47 8.35 8.92 1.21
C ASP A 47 9.50 7.93 1.35
N VAL A 48 9.22 6.78 1.97
CA VAL A 48 10.15 5.64 1.96
C VAL A 48 10.20 5.07 0.55
N LEU A 49 11.42 4.91 0.01
CA LEU A 49 11.64 4.23 -1.26
C LEU A 49 11.48 2.71 -1.09
N SER A 50 10.95 2.07 -2.12
CA SER A 50 10.86 0.61 -2.24
C SER A 50 11.61 0.15 -3.49
N SER A 51 12.03 -1.12 -3.54
CA SER A 51 12.69 -1.70 -4.72
C SER A 51 12.35 -3.19 -4.86
N ASP A 52 12.32 -3.65 -6.10
CA ASP A 52 12.27 -5.07 -6.47
C ASP A 52 13.65 -5.64 -6.89
N GLY A 53 14.71 -4.81 -6.83
CA GLY A 53 16.06 -5.12 -7.30
C GLY A 53 16.39 -4.63 -8.71
N SER A 54 15.38 -4.32 -9.52
CA SER A 54 15.52 -3.80 -10.91
C SER A 54 14.98 -2.38 -11.06
N HIS A 55 14.03 -1.99 -10.23
CA HIS A 55 13.37 -0.69 -10.21
C HIS A 55 13.36 -0.10 -8.80
N ILE A 56 13.27 1.23 -8.75
CA ILE A 56 13.07 2.01 -7.53
C ILE A 56 11.69 2.64 -7.61
N TYR A 57 10.93 2.52 -6.52
CA TYR A 57 9.56 2.99 -6.42
C TYR A 57 9.43 4.12 -5.40
N LEU A 58 8.81 5.23 -5.82
CA LEU A 58 8.45 6.35 -4.96
C LEU A 58 6.98 6.70 -5.16
N ARG A 59 6.10 6.19 -4.29
CA ARG A 59 4.65 6.29 -4.45
C ARG A 59 4.23 5.72 -5.82
N ASP A 60 3.70 6.55 -6.71
CA ASP A 60 3.28 6.13 -8.06
C ASP A 60 4.41 6.25 -9.10
N LEU A 61 5.62 6.65 -8.69
CA LEU A 61 6.79 6.79 -9.57
C LEU A 61 7.62 5.53 -9.61
N ILE A 62 8.15 5.25 -10.79
CA ILE A 62 9.03 4.12 -11.08
C ILE A 62 10.28 4.69 -11.73
N PHE A 63 11.44 4.23 -11.26
CA PHE A 63 12.73 4.55 -11.83
C PHE A 63 13.52 3.26 -12.06
N ASP A 64 14.46 3.27 -13.00
CA ASP A 64 15.56 2.29 -13.01
C ASP A 64 16.57 2.59 -11.90
N LEU A 65 17.61 1.76 -11.78
CA LEU A 65 18.63 1.89 -10.75
C LEU A 65 19.50 3.15 -10.92
N GLU A 66 19.51 3.73 -12.13
CA GLU A 66 20.19 4.99 -12.47
C GLU A 66 19.31 6.22 -12.22
N GLY A 67 18.10 6.04 -11.67
CA GLY A 67 17.15 7.10 -11.34
C GLY A 67 16.43 7.69 -12.55
N THR A 68 16.39 6.99 -13.68
CA THR A 68 15.65 7.38 -14.89
C THR A 68 14.20 6.93 -14.78
N PRO A 69 13.21 7.81 -15.02
CA PRO A 69 11.80 7.42 -14.96
C PRO A 69 11.44 6.28 -15.92
N GLN A 70 10.59 5.37 -15.46
CA GLN A 70 10.07 4.24 -16.22
C GLN A 70 8.53 4.28 -16.25
N ASP A 71 7.93 3.79 -17.34
CA ASP A 71 6.47 3.74 -17.49
C ASP A 71 5.83 2.53 -16.78
N LYS A 72 6.64 1.49 -16.52
CA LYS A 72 6.21 0.22 -15.94
C LYS A 72 7.30 -0.31 -15.01
N GLY A 73 6.87 -1.12 -14.06
CA GLY A 73 7.73 -1.90 -13.17
C GLY A 73 7.06 -3.23 -12.85
N GLU A 74 7.69 -3.99 -11.96
CA GLU A 74 7.18 -5.26 -11.47
C GLU A 74 6.12 -5.06 -10.37
N PRO A 75 5.35 -6.11 -10.02
CA PRO A 75 4.51 -6.08 -8.83
C PRO A 75 5.31 -5.73 -7.58
N HIS A 76 4.94 -4.63 -6.92
CA HIS A 76 5.65 -4.09 -5.76
C HIS A 76 4.68 -3.61 -4.68
N LEU A 77 5.23 -3.33 -3.50
CA LEU A 77 4.48 -2.76 -2.39
C LEU A 77 4.24 -1.26 -2.61
N GLN A 78 2.99 -0.84 -2.47
CA GLN A 78 2.56 0.55 -2.57
C GLN A 78 1.68 0.91 -1.38
N ALA A 79 1.70 2.17 -0.94
CA ALA A 79 0.83 2.67 0.12
C ALA A 79 0.06 3.91 -0.34
N SER A 80 -1.28 3.88 -0.25
CA SER A 80 -2.14 4.93 -0.79
C SER A 80 -1.92 6.31 -0.17
N ALA A 81 -1.53 6.35 1.11
CA ALA A 81 -1.18 7.57 1.84
C ALA A 81 0.34 7.81 1.90
N GLY A 82 1.13 6.83 1.48
CA GLY A 82 2.56 6.76 1.77
C GLY A 82 2.90 5.85 2.93
N PHE A 83 4.18 5.47 3.04
CA PHE A 83 4.66 4.60 4.12
C PHE A 83 4.84 5.35 5.44
N LEU A 84 5.00 6.67 5.37
CA LEU A 84 5.13 7.54 6.54
C LEU A 84 3.79 7.98 7.15
N ASP A 85 2.64 7.63 6.54
CA ASP A 85 1.32 7.97 7.10
C ASP A 85 0.97 7.07 8.29
N ASP A 86 0.82 7.68 9.47
CA ASP A 86 0.43 7.01 10.72
C ASP A 86 -1.02 7.32 11.14
N SER A 87 -1.71 8.17 10.38
CA SER A 87 -3.07 8.65 10.67
C SER A 87 -4.10 7.53 10.78
N TRP A 88 -3.81 6.37 10.17
CA TRP A 88 -4.63 5.15 10.21
C TRP A 88 -6.07 5.38 9.77
N VAL A 89 -6.30 6.34 8.87
CA VAL A 89 -7.64 6.61 8.33
C VAL A 89 -8.19 5.38 7.63
N HIS A 90 -9.47 5.08 7.84
CA HIS A 90 -10.18 3.86 7.41
C HIS A 90 -10.23 3.59 5.89
N ARG A 91 -9.60 4.40 5.04
CA ARG A 91 -9.52 4.22 3.58
C ARG A 91 -8.09 4.18 3.05
N MET A 92 -7.11 4.11 3.95
CA MET A 92 -5.71 3.95 3.57
C MET A 92 -5.34 2.48 3.54
N TYR A 93 -4.69 2.06 2.47
CA TYR A 93 -4.30 0.67 2.26
C TYR A 93 -2.89 0.60 1.72
N TRP A 94 -2.28 -0.54 2.01
CA TRP A 94 -1.13 -1.04 1.28
C TRP A 94 -1.63 -2.01 0.21
N ARG A 95 -0.99 -1.99 -0.94
CA ARG A 95 -1.27 -2.85 -2.11
C ARG A 95 0.01 -3.54 -2.51
N PHE A 96 -0.07 -4.80 -2.89
CA PHE A 96 0.98 -5.46 -3.66
C PHE A 96 0.49 -5.62 -5.11
N GLY A 97 1.18 -5.03 -6.09
CA GLY A 97 0.78 -5.05 -7.51
C GLY A 97 1.50 -4.04 -8.38
N THR A 98 1.05 -3.92 -9.63
CA THR A 98 1.60 -3.03 -10.67
C THR A 98 0.73 -1.81 -10.92
N LYS A 99 -0.58 -1.92 -10.69
CA LYS A 99 -1.49 -0.81 -10.95
C LYS A 99 -1.40 0.23 -9.83
N PRO A 100 -1.39 1.53 -10.18
CA PRO A 100 -1.46 2.59 -9.18
C PRO A 100 -2.80 2.55 -8.43
N PHE A 101 -2.92 3.34 -7.37
CA PHE A 101 -4.18 3.54 -6.65
C PHE A 101 -5.19 4.38 -7.47
N GLY A 102 -5.61 3.88 -8.64
CA GLY A 102 -6.69 4.41 -9.49
C GLY A 102 -6.41 5.75 -10.20
N PRO A 103 -7.04 6.02 -11.35
CA PRO A 103 -6.90 7.29 -12.05
C PRO A 103 -7.70 8.35 -11.30
N LYS A 104 -6.99 9.28 -10.66
CA LYS A 104 -7.53 10.33 -9.76
C LYS A 104 -8.00 9.75 -8.43
N ARG A 105 -7.73 10.50 -7.37
CA ARG A 105 -8.12 10.32 -5.96
C ARG A 105 -9.65 10.31 -5.78
N ASP A 106 -10.40 9.52 -6.54
CA ASP A 106 -11.83 9.31 -6.32
C ASP A 106 -11.99 8.40 -5.09
N SER A 107 -11.88 9.07 -3.95
CA SER A 107 -11.93 8.56 -2.58
C SER A 107 -13.14 7.69 -2.24
N LYS A 108 -14.12 7.57 -3.16
CA LYS A 108 -15.35 6.80 -2.96
C LYS A 108 -15.21 5.33 -3.33
N LEU A 109 -14.26 4.92 -4.18
CA LEU A 109 -14.11 3.51 -4.59
C LEU A 109 -12.82 2.86 -4.06
N SER A 110 -11.86 3.64 -3.54
CA SER A 110 -10.62 3.08 -3.00
C SER A 110 -10.82 2.07 -1.86
N TYR A 111 -11.90 2.21 -1.09
CA TYR A 111 -12.23 1.25 -0.03
C TYR A 111 -12.64 -0.14 -0.54
N GLN A 112 -13.01 -0.25 -1.82
CA GLN A 112 -13.41 -1.51 -2.47
C GLN A 112 -12.23 -2.25 -3.10
N LEU A 113 -11.01 -1.69 -3.07
CA LEU A 113 -9.81 -2.36 -3.58
C LEU A 113 -9.57 -3.72 -2.91
N VAL A 114 -9.99 -3.89 -1.65
CA VAL A 114 -9.94 -5.17 -0.94
C VAL A 114 -10.71 -6.30 -1.62
N ASN A 115 -11.68 -5.98 -2.48
CA ASN A 115 -12.42 -7.00 -3.22
C ASN A 115 -11.75 -7.39 -4.54
N VAL A 116 -10.84 -6.58 -5.08
CA VAL A 116 -10.36 -6.69 -6.47
C VAL A 116 -8.84 -6.64 -6.61
N SER A 117 -8.10 -6.45 -5.52
CA SER A 117 -6.65 -6.34 -5.50
C SER A 117 -6.08 -6.87 -4.19
N LEU A 118 -4.83 -7.33 -4.21
CA LEU A 118 -4.11 -7.83 -3.05
C LEU A 118 -3.73 -6.67 -2.14
N THR A 119 -4.62 -6.37 -1.19
CA THR A 119 -4.54 -5.17 -0.36
C THR A 119 -4.77 -5.48 1.12
N GLY A 120 -4.13 -4.69 1.96
CA GLY A 120 -4.25 -4.75 3.41
C GLY A 120 -4.11 -3.36 4.02
N ARG A 121 -4.25 -3.28 5.33
CA ARG A 121 -3.89 -2.11 6.13
C ARG A 121 -2.39 -2.01 6.34
N ILE A 122 -1.74 -3.17 6.48
CA ILE A 122 -0.29 -3.35 6.51
C ILE A 122 0.02 -4.68 5.83
N LEU A 123 1.10 -4.73 5.06
CA LEU A 123 1.57 -5.90 4.33
C LEU A 123 3.04 -6.19 4.67
N SER A 124 3.42 -7.45 4.58
CA SER A 124 4.80 -7.94 4.60
C SER A 124 4.89 -9.03 3.56
N PHE A 125 6.04 -9.24 2.93
CA PHE A 125 6.16 -10.18 1.83
C PHE A 125 7.55 -10.78 1.76
N GLU A 126 7.62 -11.95 1.14
CA GLU A 126 8.87 -12.62 0.77
C GLU A 126 8.92 -12.78 -0.75
N GLU A 127 9.72 -13.71 -1.26
CA GLU A 127 9.89 -13.90 -2.70
C GLU A 127 8.57 -14.23 -3.41
N SER A 128 7.77 -15.16 -2.88
CA SER A 128 6.58 -15.71 -3.54
C SER A 128 5.25 -15.39 -2.84
N LEU A 129 5.26 -15.04 -1.56
CA LEU A 129 4.08 -14.84 -0.73
C LEU A 129 3.96 -13.41 -0.20
N VAL A 130 2.71 -13.00 0.02
CA VAL A 130 2.32 -11.75 0.66
C VAL A 130 1.44 -12.07 1.87
N TYR A 131 1.82 -11.49 3.00
CA TYR A 131 1.14 -11.56 4.27
C TYR A 131 0.50 -10.22 4.58
N GLY A 132 -0.72 -10.23 5.11
CA GLY A 132 -1.46 -9.01 5.32
C GLY A 132 -2.36 -9.02 6.53
N PHE A 133 -2.50 -7.86 7.15
CA PHE A 133 -3.63 -7.55 8.03
C PHE A 133 -4.58 -6.64 7.26
N GLY A 134 -5.84 -7.05 7.08
CA GLY A 134 -6.77 -6.35 6.20
C GLY A 134 -8.22 -6.67 6.51
N ARG A 135 -9.14 -6.13 5.69
CA ARG A 135 -10.56 -6.43 5.82
C ARG A 135 -10.87 -7.73 5.09
N THR A 136 -11.81 -8.50 5.61
CA THR A 136 -12.30 -9.71 4.94
C THR A 136 -12.94 -9.41 3.58
N PHE A 137 -13.60 -8.26 3.46
CA PHE A 137 -14.16 -7.72 2.22
C PHE A 137 -14.60 -6.25 2.44
N ALA A 138 -15.10 -5.58 1.40
CA ALA A 138 -15.80 -4.31 1.50
C ALA A 138 -17.20 -4.40 0.86
N PRO A 139 -18.27 -3.94 1.54
CA PRO A 139 -19.60 -3.91 0.92
C PRO A 139 -19.71 -2.82 -0.16
N GLY A 140 -20.83 -2.83 -0.90
CA GLY A 140 -21.17 -1.77 -1.86
C GLY A 140 -21.36 -0.38 -1.24
N ASN A 141 -21.67 -0.33 0.07
CA ASN A 141 -21.87 0.90 0.84
C ASN A 141 -20.99 0.91 2.10
N ILE A 142 -20.02 1.84 2.15
CA ILE A 142 -19.07 1.98 3.26
C ILE A 142 -19.76 2.21 4.63
N GLY A 143 -20.91 2.89 4.66
CA GLY A 143 -21.67 3.11 5.90
C GLY A 143 -22.27 1.83 6.49
N ARG A 144 -22.38 0.76 5.69
CA ARG A 144 -22.87 -0.56 6.13
C ARG A 144 -21.75 -1.53 6.50
N MET A 145 -20.48 -1.10 6.49
CA MET A 145 -19.32 -1.97 6.70
C MET A 145 -19.46 -2.89 7.92
N TRP A 146 -19.81 -2.34 9.08
CA TRP A 146 -19.92 -3.13 10.30
C TRP A 146 -21.19 -3.97 10.35
N SER A 147 -22.33 -3.42 9.91
CA SER A 147 -23.59 -4.18 9.81
C SER A 147 -23.53 -5.33 8.79
N ALA A 148 -22.63 -5.24 7.80
CA ALA A 148 -22.42 -6.27 6.78
C ALA A 148 -21.54 -7.42 7.28
N GLY A 149 -20.97 -7.34 8.48
CA GLY A 149 -20.11 -8.38 9.03
C GLY A 149 -18.65 -8.31 8.55
N VAL A 150 -18.19 -7.15 8.07
CA VAL A 150 -16.77 -6.94 7.77
C VAL A 150 -15.96 -7.09 9.05
N LYS A 151 -14.92 -7.92 8.99
CA LYS A 151 -13.94 -8.11 10.07
C LYS A 151 -12.56 -7.73 9.57
N TYR A 152 -11.64 -7.53 10.52
CA TYR A 152 -10.22 -7.60 10.21
C TYR A 152 -9.73 -9.03 10.40
N HIS A 153 -8.82 -9.45 9.52
CA HIS A 153 -8.17 -10.75 9.58
C HIS A 153 -6.70 -10.63 9.21
N LEU A 154 -5.92 -11.66 9.54
CA LEU A 154 -4.66 -11.95 8.88
C LEU A 154 -4.90 -12.83 7.66
N PHE A 155 -4.08 -12.67 6.65
CA PHE A 155 -4.11 -13.49 5.46
C PHE A 155 -2.73 -13.75 4.88
N CYS A 156 -2.63 -14.81 4.07
CA CYS A 156 -1.53 -15.07 3.15
C CYS A 156 -2.10 -15.32 1.75
N ALA A 157 -1.42 -14.80 0.73
CA ALA A 157 -1.70 -15.11 -0.68
C ALA A 157 -0.40 -15.13 -1.49
N GLY A 158 -0.39 -15.84 -2.61
CA GLY A 158 0.72 -15.79 -3.55
C GLY A 158 0.79 -14.46 -4.31
N LYS A 159 2.00 -14.01 -4.65
CA LYS A 159 2.19 -12.81 -5.50
C LYS A 159 1.58 -12.97 -6.90
N ASN A 160 1.44 -14.20 -7.38
CA ASN A 160 0.71 -14.49 -8.61
C ASN A 160 -0.77 -14.05 -8.55
N GLU A 161 -1.39 -14.06 -7.37
CA GLU A 161 -2.75 -13.54 -7.17
C GLU A 161 -2.81 -12.02 -7.38
N ALA A 162 -1.72 -11.28 -7.07
CA ALA A 162 -1.65 -9.86 -7.40
C ALA A 162 -1.65 -9.61 -8.92
N ALA A 163 -0.86 -10.37 -9.67
CA ALA A 163 -0.81 -10.25 -11.14
C ALA A 163 -2.16 -10.59 -11.78
N LYS A 164 -2.81 -11.67 -11.31
CA LYS A 164 -4.16 -12.06 -11.72
C LYS A 164 -5.18 -10.97 -11.38
N ALA A 165 -5.12 -10.44 -10.16
CA ALA A 165 -6.00 -9.36 -9.73
C ALA A 165 -5.83 -8.11 -10.57
N ASP A 166 -4.59 -7.71 -10.86
CA ASP A 166 -4.31 -6.57 -11.75
C ASP A 166 -4.87 -6.79 -13.16
N ALA A 167 -4.75 -7.99 -13.73
CA ALA A 167 -5.30 -8.29 -15.05
C ALA A 167 -6.85 -8.24 -15.08
N MET A 168 -7.49 -8.65 -13.99
CA MET A 168 -8.95 -8.75 -13.88
C MET A 168 -9.62 -7.52 -13.26
N GLU A 169 -8.85 -6.63 -12.62
CA GLU A 169 -9.38 -5.49 -11.90
C GLU A 169 -10.13 -4.57 -12.87
N ARG A 170 -11.45 -4.64 -12.76
CA ARG A 170 -12.41 -3.70 -13.31
C ARG A 170 -13.05 -3.01 -12.11
N LEU A 171 -12.68 -1.76 -11.86
CA LEU A 171 -13.41 -0.98 -10.86
C LEU A 171 -14.90 -1.01 -11.24
N PRO A 172 -15.80 -1.25 -10.27
CA PRO A 172 -17.23 -1.28 -10.57
C PRO A 172 -17.65 0.02 -11.24
N ARG A 173 -18.45 -0.10 -12.33
CA ARG A 173 -19.12 1.06 -12.91
C ARG A 173 -20.02 1.70 -11.84
N ARG A 174 -20.11 3.02 -11.85
CA ARG A 174 -20.97 3.82 -10.97
C ARG A 174 -22.36 3.17 -10.84
N GLY A 175 -22.72 2.74 -9.63
CA GLY A 175 -24.02 2.11 -9.33
C GLY A 175 -24.07 0.58 -9.38
N ARG A 176 -22.98 -0.11 -9.77
CA ARG A 176 -22.90 -1.58 -9.69
C ARG A 176 -22.12 -1.98 -8.44
N GLU A 177 -22.82 -2.47 -7.42
CA GLU A 177 -22.18 -2.94 -6.20
C GLU A 177 -21.31 -4.18 -6.50
N VAL A 178 -20.06 -4.18 -6.03
CA VAL A 178 -19.30 -5.43 -5.90
C VAL A 178 -19.76 -6.07 -4.60
N THR A 179 -20.81 -6.88 -4.70
CA THR A 179 -21.22 -7.80 -3.64
C THR A 179 -20.52 -9.12 -3.90
N GLY A 180 -19.62 -9.54 -3.01
CA GLY A 180 -18.96 -10.84 -3.15
C GLY A 180 -17.63 -10.98 -2.44
N LYS A 181 -17.20 -12.24 -2.34
CA LYS A 181 -15.87 -12.68 -1.87
C LYS A 181 -14.77 -11.92 -2.62
N PRO A 182 -13.65 -11.54 -1.96
CA PRO A 182 -12.50 -10.99 -2.65
C PRO A 182 -12.04 -11.85 -3.84
N LEU A 183 -11.54 -11.20 -4.88
CA LEU A 183 -10.96 -11.85 -6.06
C LEU A 183 -9.72 -12.69 -5.72
N ILE A 184 -9.02 -12.28 -4.66
CA ILE A 184 -7.82 -12.95 -4.17
C ILE A 184 -8.19 -14.30 -3.59
N ASP A 185 -7.52 -15.34 -4.06
CA ASP A 185 -7.54 -16.63 -3.40
C ASP A 185 -6.46 -16.67 -2.32
N TYR A 186 -6.90 -16.70 -1.06
CA TYR A 186 -5.99 -16.71 0.09
C TYR A 186 -5.53 -18.14 0.38
N THR A 187 -4.23 -18.33 0.52
CA THR A 187 -3.63 -19.58 1.02
C THR A 187 -4.18 -19.92 2.40
N TRP A 188 -4.29 -18.92 3.27
CA TRP A 188 -4.96 -19.03 4.56
C TRP A 188 -5.48 -17.67 5.03
N THR A 189 -6.44 -17.71 5.94
CA THR A 189 -6.89 -16.54 6.71
C THR A 189 -7.03 -16.89 8.18
N LYS A 190 -6.77 -15.95 9.08
CA LYS A 190 -6.88 -16.14 10.54
C LYS A 190 -7.55 -14.93 11.19
N ASP A 191 -8.47 -15.19 12.12
CA ASP A 191 -9.01 -14.14 12.97
C ASP A 191 -7.90 -13.57 13.87
N ILE A 192 -8.04 -12.29 14.23
CA ILE A 192 -7.04 -11.56 15.02
C ILE A 192 -7.70 -10.72 16.11
N SER A 193 -7.05 -10.68 17.27
CA SER A 193 -7.54 -10.00 18.48
C SER A 193 -6.97 -8.59 18.67
N LEU A 194 -6.23 -8.07 17.68
CA LEU A 194 -5.60 -6.75 17.69
C LEU A 194 -5.79 -5.99 16.37
N GLN A 195 -5.65 -4.67 16.42
CA GLN A 195 -5.55 -3.80 15.24
C GLN A 195 -4.08 -3.67 14.85
N ALA A 196 -3.58 -4.44 13.88
CA ALA A 196 -2.16 -4.47 13.59
C ALA A 196 -1.66 -3.09 13.12
N ARG A 197 -0.68 -2.54 13.83
CA ARG A 197 0.05 -1.30 13.51
C ARG A 197 1.47 -1.55 13.05
N ALA A 198 2.03 -2.69 13.46
CA ALA A 198 3.33 -3.17 13.03
C ALA A 198 3.21 -4.65 12.67
N MET A 199 3.95 -5.05 11.64
CA MET A 199 3.98 -6.43 11.16
C MET A 199 5.34 -6.74 10.56
N VAL A 200 5.89 -7.90 10.90
CA VAL A 200 7.15 -8.39 10.32
C VAL A 200 7.08 -9.91 10.15
N LEU A 201 7.50 -10.37 8.99
CA LEU A 201 7.78 -11.79 8.76
C LEU A 201 9.21 -12.09 9.21
N ALA A 202 9.36 -13.06 10.10
CA ALA A 202 10.66 -13.55 10.56
C ALA A 202 10.69 -15.08 10.40
N ARG A 203 11.32 -15.55 9.31
CA ARG A 203 11.28 -16.95 8.86
C ARG A 203 9.83 -17.42 8.65
N ASP A 204 9.39 -18.40 9.42
CA ASP A 204 8.07 -19.02 9.37
C ASP A 204 7.07 -18.38 10.34
N THR A 205 7.45 -17.30 11.02
CA THR A 205 6.60 -16.64 12.02
C THR A 205 6.28 -15.21 11.59
N LEU A 206 5.00 -14.92 11.46
CA LEU A 206 4.48 -13.57 11.28
C LEU A 206 4.20 -12.95 12.66
N PHE A 207 4.98 -11.93 13.01
CA PHE A 207 4.75 -11.14 14.22
C PHE A 207 3.87 -9.93 13.88
N VAL A 208 2.83 -9.70 14.68
CA VAL A 208 1.93 -8.56 14.56
C VAL A 208 1.75 -7.89 15.90
N ALA A 209 1.79 -6.56 15.91
CA ALA A 209 1.64 -5.77 17.11
C ALA A 209 0.67 -4.60 16.91
N GLY A 210 -0.07 -4.27 17.96
CA GLY A 210 -1.00 -3.15 17.96
C GLY A 210 -1.96 -3.17 19.16
N PRO A 211 -2.85 -2.17 19.27
CA PRO A 211 -3.82 -2.15 20.34
C PRO A 211 -4.87 -3.26 20.17
N PRO A 212 -5.59 -3.66 21.24
CA PRO A 212 -6.67 -4.65 21.16
C PRO A 212 -7.70 -4.34 20.07
N ALA A 213 -8.36 -5.36 19.52
CA ALA A 213 -9.28 -5.21 18.38
C ALA A 213 -10.42 -4.21 18.64
N ASP A 214 -10.85 -4.10 19.90
CA ASP A 214 -11.89 -3.21 20.38
C ASP A 214 -11.39 -1.83 20.83
N ALA A 215 -10.11 -1.51 20.59
CA ALA A 215 -9.51 -0.23 20.97
C ALA A 215 -10.24 1.00 20.39
N HIS A 216 -10.93 0.84 19.26
CA HIS A 216 -11.77 1.88 18.67
C HIS A 216 -12.95 2.33 19.56
N LYS A 217 -13.27 1.57 20.62
CA LYS A 217 -14.31 1.92 21.60
C LYS A 217 -13.84 2.90 22.68
N SER A 218 -12.54 3.22 22.74
CA SER A 218 -11.95 4.02 23.83
C SER A 218 -10.76 4.83 23.33
N MET A 219 -10.78 6.15 23.54
CA MET A 219 -9.65 7.02 23.18
C MET A 219 -8.36 6.61 23.89
N GLU A 220 -8.44 6.20 25.16
CA GLU A 220 -7.28 5.71 25.92
C GLU A 220 -6.64 4.47 25.28
N SER A 221 -7.46 3.55 24.77
CA SER A 221 -6.95 2.37 24.07
C SER A 221 -6.31 2.72 22.75
N TRP A 222 -6.82 3.75 22.07
CA TRP A 222 -6.25 4.27 20.83
C TRP A 222 -4.92 5.02 21.07
N GLU A 223 -4.82 5.77 22.16
CA GLU A 223 -3.60 6.46 22.63
C GLU A 223 -2.57 5.50 23.23
N GLY A 224 -2.85 4.18 23.27
CA GLY A 224 -1.94 3.17 23.80
C GLY A 224 -1.87 3.10 25.33
N LYS A 225 -2.71 3.86 26.06
CA LYS A 225 -2.77 3.85 27.54
C LYS A 225 -3.25 2.51 28.11
N LYS A 226 -3.90 1.67 27.30
CA LYS A 226 -4.28 0.30 27.66
C LYS A 226 -3.25 -0.77 27.26
N GLY A 227 -2.06 -0.34 26.85
CA GLY A 227 -1.01 -1.23 26.35
C GLY A 227 -1.25 -1.70 24.92
N ALA A 228 -0.30 -2.47 24.41
CA ALA A 228 -0.36 -3.10 23.10
C ALA A 228 -0.22 -4.63 23.24
N LEU A 229 -0.75 -5.35 22.26
CA LEU A 229 -0.58 -6.78 22.11
C LEU A 229 0.51 -7.06 21.08
N LEU A 230 1.27 -8.14 21.29
CA LEU A 230 2.17 -8.75 20.32
C LEU A 230 1.74 -10.20 20.16
N GLN A 231 1.48 -10.62 18.92
CA GLN A 231 1.08 -11.99 18.59
C GLN A 231 2.00 -12.54 17.51
N GLY A 232 2.50 -13.76 17.72
CA GLY A 232 3.19 -14.55 16.70
C GLY A 232 2.24 -15.56 16.08
N VAL A 233 2.27 -15.71 14.77
CA VAL A 233 1.43 -16.66 14.03
C VAL A 233 2.31 -17.43 13.06
N ASN A 234 2.17 -18.76 13.04
CA ASN A 234 2.84 -19.56 12.02
C ASN A 234 2.33 -19.18 10.63
N ALA A 235 3.27 -18.81 9.76
CA ALA A 235 3.07 -18.32 8.40
C ALA A 235 2.98 -19.45 7.36
N ALA A 236 3.49 -20.65 7.70
CA ALA A 236 3.40 -21.87 6.90
C ALA A 236 2.02 -22.54 6.98
#